data_AF-A0A382E532-F1
#
_entry.id   AF-A0A382E532-F1
#
_cell.length_a   1.000
_cell.length_b   1.000
_cell.length_c   1.000
_cell.angle_alpha   90.00
_cell.angle_beta   90.00
_cell.angle_gamma   90.00
#
_symmetry.space_group_name_H-M   'P 1'
#
loop_
_entity.id
_entity.type
_entity.pdbx_description
1 polymer ?
#
loop_
_entity_poly.entity_id
_entity_poly.type
_entity_poly.pdbx_seq_one_letter_code
_entity_poly.pdbx_strand_id
1 'polypeptide(L)'
;MAFQVRRGNTTERGTITPAEGEIIYDTLLKKLFVGDASTVGGNAVDTTVSAVFADIDADMTPDLHNTHDIGTSAKKWKEFHGVTFNDGTATITGGVGTGFSSISSTNFVGNISGTVTGDTGGGTHTGPVTGDVT
;
A
#
# COMPACT_ATOMS: atom_id res chain seq x y z
N MET A 1 -32.18 6.52 -28.78
CA MET A 1 -32.87 5.57 -27.87
C MET A 1 -31.89 5.22 -26.76
N ALA A 2 -32.32 5.14 -25.51
CA ALA A 2 -31.44 4.77 -24.40
C ALA A 2 -31.53 3.25 -24.14
N PHE A 3 -30.39 2.59 -23.97
CA PHE A 3 -30.36 1.21 -23.49
C PHE A 3 -30.84 1.18 -22.04
N GLN A 4 -31.80 0.30 -21.74
CA GLN A 4 -32.33 0.09 -20.39
C GLN A 4 -32.16 -1.38 -20.02
N VAL A 5 -31.66 -1.62 -18.81
CA VAL A 5 -31.58 -2.95 -18.20
C VAL A 5 -32.80 -3.23 -17.34
N ARG A 6 -33.11 -4.50 -17.10
CA ARG A 6 -34.10 -4.88 -16.08
C ARG A 6 -33.66 -4.28 -14.75
N ARG A 7 -34.58 -3.64 -14.04
CA ARG A 7 -34.28 -2.93 -12.79
C ARG A 7 -35.38 -3.09 -11.77
N GLY A 8 -34.99 -3.06 -10.49
CA GLY A 8 -35.89 -3.19 -9.33
C GLY A 8 -35.11 -2.93 -8.05
N ASN A 9 -35.79 -2.84 -6.91
CA ASN A 9 -35.13 -2.73 -5.61
C ASN A 9 -34.50 -4.08 -5.18
N THR A 10 -33.78 -4.09 -4.06
CA THR A 10 -33.08 -5.28 -3.54
C THR A 10 -33.99 -6.48 -3.34
N THR A 11 -35.22 -6.26 -2.87
CA THR A 11 -36.21 -7.33 -2.63
C THR A 11 -36.73 -7.89 -3.95
N GLU A 12 -37.10 -7.03 -4.90
CA GLU A 12 -37.59 -7.44 -6.22
C GLU A 12 -36.54 -8.22 -7.01
N ARG A 13 -35.28 -7.79 -6.93
CA ARG A 13 -34.18 -8.54 -7.54
C ARG A 13 -33.97 -9.88 -6.84
N GLY A 14 -34.13 -9.94 -5.51
CA GLY A 14 -33.99 -11.16 -4.71
C GLY A 14 -35.03 -12.24 -4.96
N THR A 15 -36.01 -12.02 -5.84
CA THR A 15 -37.02 -13.03 -6.22
C THR A 15 -36.83 -13.62 -7.61
N ILE A 16 -35.82 -13.17 -8.36
CA ILE A 16 -35.54 -13.65 -9.73
C ILE A 16 -34.23 -14.43 -9.77
N THR A 17 -34.13 -15.43 -10.65
CA THR A 17 -32.86 -16.04 -11.05
C THR A 17 -32.55 -15.57 -12.47
N PRO A 18 -31.66 -14.57 -12.65
CA PRO A 18 -31.38 -14.01 -13.97
C PRO A 18 -30.63 -15.02 -14.84
N ALA A 19 -30.86 -14.99 -16.15
CA ALA A 19 -30.18 -15.88 -17.09
C ALA A 19 -28.67 -15.62 -17.12
N GLU A 20 -27.89 -16.59 -17.61
CA GLU A 20 -26.45 -16.42 -17.78
C GLU A 20 -26.14 -15.17 -18.64
N GLY A 21 -25.31 -14.28 -18.10
CA GLY A 21 -24.93 -13.02 -18.75
C GLY A 21 -26.01 -11.92 -18.71
N GLU A 22 -27.19 -12.15 -18.13
CA GLU A 22 -28.22 -11.14 -18.00
C GLU A 22 -27.78 -10.02 -17.04
N ILE A 23 -27.73 -8.78 -17.52
CA ILE A 23 -27.42 -7.60 -16.71
C ILE A 23 -28.70 -7.02 -16.12
N ILE A 24 -28.70 -6.85 -14.79
CA ILE A 24 -29.80 -6.21 -14.05
C ILE A 24 -29.26 -5.11 -13.12
N TYR A 25 -30.11 -4.16 -12.74
CA TYR A 25 -29.74 -3.03 -11.88
C TYR A 25 -30.61 -2.96 -10.62
N ASP A 26 -29.96 -2.98 -9.45
CA ASP A 26 -30.61 -2.71 -8.16
C ASP A 26 -30.75 -1.19 -7.96
N THR A 27 -31.99 -0.70 -7.90
CA THR A 27 -32.32 0.71 -7.77
C THR A 27 -32.14 1.26 -6.36
N LEU A 28 -32.04 0.42 -5.32
CA LEU A 28 -31.76 0.82 -3.95
C LEU A 28 -30.25 0.81 -3.67
N LEU A 29 -29.56 -0.30 -4.00
CA LEU A 29 -28.11 -0.41 -3.84
C LEU A 29 -27.32 0.39 -4.88
N LYS A 30 -27.97 0.79 -5.98
CA LYS A 30 -27.36 1.47 -7.13
C LYS A 30 -26.22 0.67 -7.77
N LYS A 31 -26.34 -0.66 -7.82
CA LYS A 31 -25.33 -1.60 -8.34
C LYS A 31 -25.85 -2.45 -9.50
N LEU A 32 -24.94 -2.86 -10.37
CA LEU A 32 -25.20 -3.85 -11.42
C LEU A 32 -25.01 -5.27 -10.86
N PHE A 33 -25.75 -6.21 -11.43
CA PHE A 33 -25.65 -7.64 -11.15
C PHE A 33 -25.69 -8.40 -12.48
N VAL A 34 -25.02 -9.55 -12.54
CA VAL A 34 -24.99 -10.44 -13.71
C VAL A 34 -25.51 -11.82 -13.31
N GLY A 35 -26.41 -12.37 -14.11
CA GLY A 35 -26.92 -13.72 -13.91
C GLY A 35 -25.94 -14.81 -14.36
N ASP A 36 -26.08 -15.97 -13.74
CA ASP A 36 -25.38 -17.23 -14.05
C ASP A 36 -26.39 -18.39 -14.20
N ALA A 37 -27.69 -18.07 -14.35
CA ALA A 37 -28.81 -19.01 -14.38
C ALA A 37 -29.01 -19.88 -13.12
N SER A 38 -28.29 -19.62 -12.02
CA SER A 38 -28.36 -20.43 -10.79
C SER A 38 -28.59 -19.58 -9.54
N THR A 39 -27.92 -18.43 -9.46
CA THR A 39 -27.89 -17.57 -8.28
C THR A 39 -29.09 -16.62 -8.29
N VAL A 40 -29.95 -16.76 -7.28
CA VAL A 40 -31.08 -15.84 -7.05
C VAL A 40 -30.54 -14.43 -6.81
N GLY A 41 -31.08 -13.46 -7.55
CA GLY A 41 -30.64 -12.07 -7.54
C GLY A 41 -29.37 -11.79 -8.35
N GLY A 42 -28.72 -12.82 -8.90
CA GLY A 42 -27.48 -12.70 -9.67
C GLY A 42 -26.26 -12.33 -8.81
N ASN A 43 -25.09 -12.35 -9.45
CA ASN A 43 -23.82 -12.01 -8.83
C ASN A 43 -23.60 -10.50 -8.92
N ALA A 44 -23.28 -9.87 -7.79
CA ALA A 44 -22.98 -8.44 -7.78
C ALA A 44 -21.77 -8.15 -8.66
N VAL A 45 -21.92 -7.23 -9.61
CA VAL A 45 -20.79 -6.62 -10.29
C VAL A 45 -20.24 -5.58 -9.34
N ASP A 46 -19.44 -6.05 -8.39
CA ASP A 46 -18.95 -5.20 -7.34
C ASP A 46 -17.76 -4.36 -7.82
N THR A 47 -17.78 -3.07 -7.48
CA THR A 47 -16.65 -2.16 -7.62
C THR A 47 -15.99 -1.87 -6.27
N THR A 48 -16.52 -2.38 -5.16
CA THR A 48 -15.86 -2.21 -3.86
C THR A 48 -14.68 -3.17 -3.71
N VAL A 49 -13.50 -2.61 -3.98
CA VAL A 49 -12.12 -3.10 -3.84
C VAL A 49 -11.78 -3.66 -2.43
N SER A 50 -12.75 -3.97 -1.57
CA SER A 50 -12.47 -4.44 -0.21
C SER A 50 -11.85 -5.85 -0.18
N ALA A 51 -12.05 -6.66 -1.21
CA ALA A 51 -11.43 -7.98 -1.34
C ALA A 51 -9.98 -7.92 -1.88
N VAL A 52 -9.56 -6.81 -2.50
CA VAL A 52 -8.24 -6.68 -3.14
C VAL A 52 -7.12 -6.49 -2.10
N PHE A 53 -7.44 -6.05 -0.88
CA PHE A 53 -6.43 -5.76 0.14
C PHE A 53 -6.23 -6.89 1.17
N ALA A 54 -6.95 -8.01 1.06
CA ALA A 54 -6.77 -9.13 1.97
C ALA A 54 -5.43 -9.84 1.70
N ASP A 55 -5.13 -10.08 0.43
CA ASP A 55 -3.85 -10.58 -0.07
C ASP A 55 -3.65 -10.06 -1.50
N ILE A 56 -2.52 -9.41 -1.76
CA ILE A 56 -2.14 -8.95 -3.10
C ILE A 56 -1.08 -9.93 -3.61
N ASP A 57 -1.47 -10.85 -4.49
CA ASP A 57 -0.59 -11.87 -5.10
C ASP A 57 0.20 -11.34 -6.31
N ALA A 58 0.32 -10.01 -6.43
CA ALA A 58 0.94 -9.34 -7.57
C ALA A 58 1.72 -8.10 -7.13
N ASP A 59 2.56 -7.58 -8.03
CA ASP A 59 3.30 -6.34 -7.78
C ASP A 59 2.35 -5.13 -7.71
N MET A 60 2.55 -4.29 -6.70
CA MET A 60 1.91 -2.97 -6.61
C MET A 60 2.75 -1.92 -7.34
N THR A 61 2.62 -1.85 -8.67
CA THR A 61 3.31 -0.85 -9.49
C THR A 61 2.42 0.37 -9.76
N PRO A 62 2.82 1.60 -9.39
CA PRO A 62 2.06 2.80 -9.74
C PRO A 62 2.08 3.09 -11.24
N ASP A 63 1.02 3.70 -11.75
CA ASP A 63 0.89 4.11 -13.17
C ASP A 63 1.72 5.36 -13.51
N LEU A 64 2.05 6.19 -12.52
CA LEU A 64 2.95 7.34 -12.66
C LEU A 64 4.12 7.27 -11.68
N HIS A 65 5.30 7.69 -12.16
CA HIS A 65 6.51 7.79 -11.35
C HIS A 65 6.39 8.94 -10.33
N ASN A 66 6.74 8.67 -9.07
CA ASN A 66 6.86 9.65 -7.98
C ASN A 66 5.63 10.58 -7.81
N THR A 67 4.43 10.05 -8.05
CA THR A 67 3.18 10.82 -8.01
C THR A 67 2.22 10.35 -6.92
N HIS A 68 2.28 9.06 -6.55
CA HIS A 68 1.33 8.44 -5.63
C HIS A 68 1.98 8.11 -4.28
N ASP A 69 1.24 8.38 -3.22
CA ASP A 69 1.62 8.05 -1.85
C ASP A 69 1.03 6.71 -1.41
N ILE A 70 1.74 6.02 -0.51
CA ILE A 70 1.23 4.87 0.23
C ILE A 70 0.80 5.33 1.63
N GLY A 71 -0.46 5.77 1.73
CA GLY A 71 -1.04 6.31 2.96
C GLY A 71 -0.99 7.85 3.01
N THR A 72 -1.32 8.42 4.18
CA THR A 72 -1.30 9.87 4.43
C THR A 72 -0.89 10.17 5.87
N SER A 73 -0.70 11.45 6.21
CA SER A 73 -0.41 11.86 7.59
C SER A 73 -1.49 11.46 8.60
N ALA A 74 -2.75 11.39 8.18
CA ALA A 74 -3.88 10.98 9.02
C ALA A 74 -4.15 9.47 8.98
N LYS A 75 -3.75 8.78 7.91
CA LYS A 75 -3.98 7.35 7.70
C LYS A 75 -2.67 6.66 7.36
N LYS A 76 -1.97 6.22 8.41
CA LYS A 76 -0.68 5.54 8.30
C LYS A 76 -0.85 4.04 8.39
N TRP A 77 0.05 3.32 7.73
CA TRP A 77 0.26 1.91 8.02
C TRP A 77 0.89 1.78 9.40
N LYS A 78 0.49 0.76 10.15
CA LYS A 78 1.06 0.49 11.47
C LYS A 78 2.52 0.06 11.36
N GLU A 79 2.80 -0.83 10.42
CA GLU A 79 4.12 -1.43 10.16
C GLU A 79 4.28 -1.68 8.65
N PHE A 80 5.53 -1.71 8.19
CA PHE A 80 5.89 -2.19 6.85
C PHE A 80 6.77 -3.43 7.00
N HIS A 81 6.34 -4.54 6.40
CA HIS A 81 7.08 -5.80 6.38
C HIS A 81 7.56 -6.03 4.96
N GLY A 82 8.85 -5.80 4.72
CA GLY A 82 9.47 -6.00 3.40
C GLY A 82 10.95 -6.31 3.53
N VAL A 83 11.53 -6.90 2.48
CA VAL A 83 12.93 -7.35 2.48
C VAL A 83 13.88 -6.24 2.05
N THR A 84 13.48 -5.41 1.08
CA THR A 84 14.34 -4.38 0.49
C THR A 84 13.53 -3.16 0.09
N PHE A 85 14.13 -2.00 0.31
CA PHE A 85 13.66 -0.73 -0.23
C PHE A 85 14.65 -0.31 -1.32
N ASN A 86 14.20 -0.26 -2.56
CA ASN A 86 15.00 0.23 -3.68
C ASN A 86 14.65 1.67 -3.96
N ASP A 87 15.19 2.56 -3.15
CA ASP A 87 15.08 4.00 -3.35
C ASP A 87 16.47 4.58 -3.67
N GLY A 88 16.49 5.74 -4.33
CA GLY A 88 17.73 6.51 -4.50
C GLY A 88 17.93 7.61 -3.47
N THR A 89 16.91 7.98 -2.69
CA THR A 89 16.86 9.20 -1.86
C THR A 89 15.85 9.12 -0.68
N ALA A 90 15.69 7.98 -0.02
CA ALA A 90 14.73 7.82 1.06
C ALA A 90 15.04 8.79 2.17
N THR A 91 13.97 9.37 2.69
CA THR A 91 14.02 10.30 3.81
C THR A 91 13.29 9.69 4.98
N ILE A 92 14.01 9.42 6.06
CA ILE A 92 13.44 8.95 7.33
C ILE A 92 13.46 10.11 8.31
N THR A 93 12.29 10.64 8.63
CA THR A 93 12.12 11.71 9.60
C THR A 93 11.73 11.12 10.95
N GLY A 94 12.44 11.49 12.02
CA GLY A 94 12.24 10.94 13.37
C GLY A 94 13.34 9.97 13.83
N GLY A 95 14.30 9.69 12.95
CA GLY A 95 15.47 8.86 13.26
C GLY A 95 15.29 7.39 12.88
N VAL A 96 16.40 6.65 13.00
CA VAL A 96 16.46 5.22 12.75
C VAL A 96 16.56 4.52 14.11
N GLY A 97 15.70 3.52 14.34
CA GLY A 97 15.65 2.78 15.60
C GLY A 97 16.87 1.89 15.85
N THR A 98 16.84 1.11 16.93
CA THR A 98 17.86 0.11 17.24
C THR A 98 17.64 -1.17 16.41
N GLY A 99 18.66 -2.04 16.32
CA GLY A 99 18.53 -3.37 15.72
C GLY A 99 19.07 -3.54 14.30
N PHE A 100 19.69 -2.52 13.73
CA PHE A 100 20.44 -2.64 12.48
C PHE A 100 21.79 -3.32 12.74
N SER A 101 22.12 -4.37 11.97
CA SER A 101 23.43 -5.03 12.06
C SER A 101 24.57 -4.18 11.49
N SER A 102 24.28 -3.33 10.50
CA SER A 102 25.24 -2.38 9.93
C SER A 102 24.52 -1.23 9.22
N ILE A 103 25.19 -0.09 9.10
CA ILE A 103 24.79 1.00 8.20
C ILE A 103 25.98 1.27 7.29
N SER A 104 25.77 1.09 5.98
CA SER A 104 26.75 1.46 4.96
C SER A 104 26.33 2.77 4.34
N SER A 105 27.18 3.79 4.43
CA SER A 105 26.93 5.11 3.83
C SER A 105 28.24 5.69 3.29
N THR A 106 28.15 6.54 2.27
CA THR A 106 29.32 7.29 1.79
C THR A 106 29.77 8.33 2.81
N ASN A 107 28.81 9.01 3.44
CA ASN A 107 29.05 10.00 4.47
C ASN A 107 27.98 9.87 5.57
N PHE A 108 28.40 10.00 6.82
CA PHE A 108 27.53 10.40 7.91
C PHE A 108 27.67 11.90 8.11
N VAL A 109 26.58 12.63 7.95
CA VAL A 109 26.54 14.09 8.16
C VAL A 109 25.73 14.39 9.41
N GLY A 110 26.36 15.05 10.38
CA GLY A 110 25.74 15.42 11.65
C GLY A 110 26.56 14.96 12.87
N ASN A 111 26.02 15.20 14.06
CA ASN A 111 26.64 14.78 15.30
C ASN A 111 26.35 13.31 15.59
N ILE A 112 27.35 12.59 16.10
CA ILE A 112 27.14 11.28 16.72
C ILE A 112 27.14 11.49 18.24
N SER A 113 25.98 11.32 18.88
CA SER A 113 25.80 11.61 20.31
C SER A 113 25.90 10.38 21.21
N GLY A 114 26.70 9.37 20.82
CA GLY A 114 26.88 8.12 21.55
C GLY A 114 28.27 7.52 21.33
N THR A 115 28.53 6.37 21.95
CA THR A 115 29.79 5.65 21.75
C THR A 115 29.89 5.13 20.32
N VAL A 116 30.95 5.51 19.63
CA VAL A 116 31.36 4.89 18.37
C VAL A 116 32.34 3.77 18.72
N THR A 117 31.96 2.53 18.44
CA THR A 117 32.81 1.36 18.65
C THR A 117 33.19 0.78 17.30
N GLY A 118 34.48 0.53 17.06
CA GLY A 118 35.02 0.01 15.79
C GLY A 118 36.23 0.80 15.30
N ASP A 119 36.96 0.24 14.33
CA ASP A 119 38.07 0.92 13.67
C ASP A 119 37.54 1.82 12.54
N THR A 120 38.07 3.03 12.41
CA THR A 120 37.85 3.89 11.22
C THR A 120 38.79 3.52 10.06
N GLY A 121 39.21 2.26 10.00
CA GLY A 121 40.34 1.77 9.20
C GLY A 121 40.32 2.25 7.74
N GLY A 122 41.29 3.09 7.40
CA GLY A 122 41.47 3.68 6.06
C GLY A 122 40.90 5.09 5.88
N GLY A 123 40.08 5.59 6.81
CA GLY A 123 39.55 6.95 6.82
C GLY A 123 40.39 7.92 7.67
N THR A 124 40.38 9.20 7.30
CA THR A 124 41.02 10.29 8.08
C THR A 124 39.98 11.08 8.86
N HIS A 125 40.19 11.28 10.15
CA HIS A 125 39.47 12.29 10.92
C HIS A 125 39.97 13.68 10.50
N THR A 126 39.08 14.54 10.02
CA THR A 126 39.42 15.93 9.68
C THR A 126 38.76 16.88 10.68
N GLY A 127 39.57 17.57 11.49
CA GLY A 127 39.11 18.48 12.54
C GLY A 127 39.71 18.16 13.92
N PRO A 128 39.51 19.04 14.92
CA PRO A 128 39.95 18.79 16.28
C PRO A 128 39.16 17.65 16.92
N VAL A 129 39.88 16.67 17.47
CA VAL A 129 39.31 15.67 18.37
C VAL A 129 39.43 16.22 19.80
N THR A 130 38.32 16.46 20.46
CA THR A 130 38.28 16.93 21.85
C THR A 130 37.82 15.76 22.73
N GLY A 131 38.73 15.21 23.54
CA GLY A 131 38.47 14.10 24.45
C GLY A 131 39.69 13.21 24.63
N ASP A 132 39.58 12.24 25.54
CA ASP A 132 40.62 11.22 25.72
C ASP A 132 40.55 10.23 24.55
N VAL A 133 41.64 10.15 23.78
CA VAL A 133 41.84 9.10 22.78
C VAL A 133 42.69 8.03 23.44
N THR A 134 42.10 6.85 23.67
CA THR A 134 42.77 5.69 24.27
C THR A 134 43.04 4.61 23.25
#